data_AF-A0A645ITV1-F1
#
_entry.id   AF-A0A645ITV1-F1
#
_cell.length_a   1.000
_cell.length_b   1.000
_cell.length_c   1.000
_cell.angle_alpha   90.00
_cell.angle_beta   90.00
_cell.angle_gamma   90.00
#
_symmetry.space_group_name_H-M   'P 1'
#
loop_
_entity.id
_entity.type
_entity.pdbx_description
1 polymer ?
#
loop_
_entity_poly.entity_id
_entity_poly.type
_entity_poly.pdbx_seq_one_letter_code
_entity_poly.pdbx_strand_id
1 'polypeptide(L)'
;MLTTGNKSEMSTGYCTLYGDMAGGFAVIKDVFKTEVFALARWRNANDPFGTGLDPIPERIITRPPSAELRPDQKDQDSLPDYEVLDAIVSRYMENNESISSIVAEGFAPADVERVTRLIQINEYKRRQAPVGPRLTMRSFGKDWRYPITNKFRA
;
A
#
# COMPACT_ATOMS: atom_id res chain seq x y z
N MET A 1 -7.53 0.41 19.17
CA MET A 1 -7.25 1.34 18.06
C MET A 1 -7.30 0.59 16.74
N LEU A 2 -7.99 1.14 15.74
CA LEU A 2 -7.95 0.68 14.35
C LEU A 2 -6.83 1.42 13.63
N THR A 3 -5.99 0.71 12.91
CA THR A 3 -4.92 1.30 12.09
C THR A 3 -5.39 1.49 10.65
N THR A 4 -4.84 2.49 9.97
CA THR A 4 -5.30 2.98 8.66
C THR A 4 -4.27 2.77 7.55
N GLY A 5 -3.21 2.01 7.80
CA GLY A 5 -2.21 1.70 6.78
C GLY A 5 -2.80 0.81 5.67
N ASN A 6 -2.66 1.24 4.42
CA ASN A 6 -3.11 0.49 3.24
C ASN A 6 -2.01 -0.41 2.66
N LYS A 7 -2.36 -1.26 1.69
CA LYS A 7 -1.45 -2.24 1.10
C LYS A 7 -0.21 -1.58 0.47
N SER A 8 -0.37 -0.45 -0.20
CA SER A 8 0.72 0.28 -0.87
C SER A 8 1.75 0.82 0.12
N GLU A 9 1.29 1.43 1.21
CA GLU A 9 2.13 1.90 2.33
C GLU A 9 2.85 0.74 3.00
N MET A 10 2.14 -0.35 3.28
CA MET A 10 2.72 -1.54 3.90
C MET A 10 3.74 -2.25 3.01
N SER A 11 3.52 -2.23 1.68
CA SER A 11 4.45 -2.78 0.69
C SER A 11 5.77 -2.04 0.70
N THR A 12 5.71 -0.71 0.63
CA THR A 12 6.89 0.15 0.51
C THR A 12 7.50 0.53 1.85
N GLY A 13 6.84 0.17 2.96
CA GLY A 13 7.20 0.58 4.31
C GLY A 13 7.06 2.07 4.55
N TYR A 14 6.16 2.72 3.82
CA TYR A 14 5.77 4.12 4.01
C TYR A 14 4.84 4.26 5.23
N CYS A 15 5.36 3.79 6.36
CA CYS A 15 4.70 3.72 7.65
C CYS A 15 5.75 3.81 8.76
N THR A 16 5.32 4.25 9.94
CA THR A 16 6.17 4.48 11.09
C THR A 16 5.90 3.44 12.16
N LEU A 17 6.94 2.68 12.53
CA LEU A 17 6.86 1.74 13.64
C LEU A 17 6.44 2.47 14.92
N TYR A 18 5.46 1.90 15.61
CA TYR A 18 4.86 2.46 16.83
C TYR A 18 4.16 3.82 16.64
N GLY A 19 4.03 4.29 15.40
CA GLY A 19 3.18 5.41 15.00
C GLY A 19 1.86 4.90 14.41
N ASP A 20 1.65 5.16 13.13
CA ASP A 20 0.48 4.72 12.34
C ASP A 20 0.25 3.19 12.35
N MET A 21 1.31 2.40 12.56
CA MET A 21 1.23 0.94 12.68
C MET A 21 0.78 0.45 14.05
N ALA A 22 0.78 1.30 15.08
CA ALA A 22 0.38 0.88 16.43
C ALA A 22 -1.12 0.65 16.47
N GLY A 23 -1.59 -0.56 16.79
CA GLY A 23 -3.03 -0.80 16.99
C GLY A 23 -3.39 -2.27 16.99
N GLY A 24 -4.68 -2.55 17.16
CA GLY A 24 -5.18 -3.93 17.32
C GLY A 24 -5.63 -4.58 16.01
N PHE A 25 -6.04 -3.78 15.03
CA PHE A 25 -6.57 -4.29 13.76
C PHE A 25 -6.37 -3.27 12.63
N ALA A 26 -5.96 -3.73 11.45
CA ALA A 26 -5.71 -2.90 10.26
C ALA A 26 -6.79 -3.15 9.21
N VAL A 27 -7.81 -2.30 9.18
CA VAL A 27 -9.05 -2.53 8.42
C VAL A 27 -8.79 -2.59 6.91
N ILE A 28 -7.91 -1.73 6.41
CA ILE A 28 -7.61 -1.58 4.98
C ILE A 28 -6.22 -2.08 4.59
N LYS A 29 -5.61 -2.94 5.42
CA LYS A 29 -4.24 -3.45 5.21
C LYS A 29 -4.01 -4.12 3.86
N ASP A 30 -5.05 -4.73 3.30
CA ASP A 30 -5.00 -5.47 2.04
C ASP A 30 -5.80 -4.78 0.92
N VAL A 31 -5.95 -3.45 1.01
CA VAL A 31 -6.55 -2.59 -0.02
C VAL A 31 -5.46 -1.68 -0.59
N PHE A 32 -5.32 -1.59 -1.91
CA PHE A 32 -4.37 -0.69 -2.55
C PHE A 32 -4.78 0.79 -2.43
N LYS A 33 -3.84 1.73 -2.52
CA LYS A 33 -4.14 3.16 -2.41
C LYS A 33 -5.12 3.60 -3.50
N THR A 34 -4.90 3.15 -4.72
CA THR A 34 -5.81 3.36 -5.86
C THR A 34 -7.24 2.87 -5.54
N GLU A 35 -7.37 1.70 -4.92
CA GLU A 35 -8.65 1.15 -4.47
C GLU A 35 -9.25 1.92 -3.29
N VAL A 36 -8.45 2.44 -2.36
CA VAL A 36 -8.94 3.30 -1.26
C VAL A 36 -9.67 4.52 -1.83
N PHE A 37 -9.09 5.18 -2.84
CA PHE A 37 -9.76 6.31 -3.51
C PHE A 37 -11.03 5.87 -4.25
N ALA A 38 -11.01 4.71 -4.92
CA ALA A 38 -12.20 4.17 -5.58
C ALA A 38 -13.33 3.85 -4.59
N LEU A 39 -13.01 3.22 -3.45
CA LEU A 39 -13.94 2.89 -2.38
C LEU A 39 -14.50 4.15 -1.70
N ALA A 40 -13.68 5.19 -1.51
CA ALA A 40 -14.14 6.46 -0.96
C ALA A 40 -15.20 7.12 -1.87
N ARG A 41 -14.91 7.20 -3.18
CA ARG A 41 -15.89 7.72 -4.17
C ARG A 41 -17.15 6.86 -4.22
N TRP A 42 -16.99 5.53 -4.20
CA TRP A 42 -18.12 4.62 -4.17
C TRP A 42 -18.98 4.82 -2.92
N ARG A 43 -18.37 4.94 -1.72
CA ARG A 43 -19.12 5.17 -0.48
C ARG A 43 -19.83 6.52 -0.47
N ASN A 44 -19.26 7.57 -1.07
CA ASN A 44 -19.98 8.84 -1.19
C ASN A 44 -21.21 8.72 -2.10
N ALA A 45 -21.07 8.05 -3.24
CA ALA A 45 -22.15 7.84 -4.20
C ALA A 45 -23.23 6.82 -3.75
N ASN A 46 -22.97 6.02 -2.71
CA ASN A 46 -23.85 4.95 -2.26
C ASN A 46 -24.04 5.00 -0.75
N ASP A 47 -25.26 4.92 -0.25
CA ASP A 47 -25.54 4.76 1.19
C ASP A 47 -26.08 3.37 1.52
N PRO A 48 -25.27 2.31 1.42
CA PRO A 48 -25.72 0.94 1.62
C PRO A 48 -26.18 0.65 3.06
N PHE A 49 -25.89 1.55 4.01
CA PHE A 49 -26.16 1.34 5.44
C PHE A 49 -27.09 2.40 6.05
N GLY A 50 -27.66 3.31 5.26
CA GLY A 50 -28.52 4.38 5.78
C GLY A 50 -27.81 5.34 6.74
N THR A 51 -26.50 5.52 6.56
CA THR A 51 -25.62 6.30 7.45
C THR A 51 -25.38 7.72 6.95
N GLY A 52 -26.02 8.11 5.85
CA GLY A 52 -25.92 9.42 5.23
C GLY A 52 -25.17 9.40 3.91
N LEU A 53 -25.47 10.43 3.10
CA LEU A 53 -24.80 10.75 1.84
C LEU A 53 -23.49 11.49 2.11
N ASP A 54 -22.50 11.26 1.24
CA ASP A 54 -21.21 11.94 1.23
C ASP A 54 -20.49 12.05 2.59
N PRO A 55 -20.32 10.94 3.34
CA PRO A 55 -19.67 10.98 4.65
C PRO A 55 -18.17 11.37 4.57
N ILE A 56 -17.53 11.23 3.41
CA ILE A 56 -16.11 11.55 3.21
C ILE A 56 -16.02 12.90 2.49
N PRO A 57 -15.49 13.97 3.11
CA PRO A 57 -15.37 15.27 2.46
C PRO A 57 -14.57 15.19 1.15
N GLU A 58 -15.11 15.77 0.07
CA GLU A 58 -14.50 15.73 -1.28
C GLU A 58 -13.06 16.26 -1.28
N ARG A 59 -12.78 17.29 -0.48
CA ARG A 59 -11.43 17.86 -0.33
C ARG A 59 -10.37 16.84 0.11
N ILE A 60 -10.76 15.75 0.78
CA ILE A 60 -9.83 14.69 1.21
C ILE A 60 -9.54 13.74 0.04
N ILE A 61 -10.50 13.54 -0.86
CA ILE A 61 -10.40 12.67 -2.03
C ILE A 61 -9.62 13.34 -3.16
N THR A 62 -9.81 14.65 -3.36
CA THR A 62 -9.15 15.40 -4.44
C THR A 62 -7.75 15.87 -4.09
N ARG A 63 -7.37 15.84 -2.81
CA ARG A 63 -6.04 16.26 -2.38
C ARG A 63 -5.00 15.23 -2.80
N PRO A 64 -3.82 15.65 -3.29
CA PRO A 64 -2.71 14.74 -3.55
C PRO A 64 -2.34 13.93 -2.29
N PRO A 65 -1.95 12.65 -2.45
CA PRO A 65 -1.51 11.84 -1.33
C PRO A 65 -0.18 12.37 -0.75
N SER A 66 -0.09 12.39 0.57
CA SER A 66 1.05 12.88 1.33
C SER A 66 1.06 12.28 2.75
N ALA A 67 2.25 11.94 3.25
CA ALA A 67 2.48 11.55 4.64
C ALA A 67 2.50 12.71 5.67
N GLU A 68 2.44 13.97 5.22
CA GLU A 68 2.32 15.17 6.08
C GLU A 68 3.35 15.31 7.24
N LEU A 69 4.51 14.64 7.17
CA LEU A 69 5.51 14.70 8.25
C LEU A 69 6.29 16.02 8.26
N ARG A 70 6.30 16.74 7.14
CA ARG A 70 6.93 18.06 6.98
C ARG A 70 6.15 18.91 5.96
N PRO A 71 6.29 20.25 5.99
CA PRO A 71 5.68 21.13 5.01
C PRO A 71 6.04 20.73 3.57
N ASP A 72 5.06 20.80 2.67
CA ASP A 72 5.17 20.52 1.24
C ASP A 72 5.67 19.11 0.85
N GLN A 73 5.65 18.15 1.78
CA GLN A 73 6.00 16.76 1.48
C GLN A 73 4.99 16.12 0.52
N LYS A 74 5.51 15.41 -0.49
CA LYS A 74 4.74 14.55 -1.37
C LYS A 74 5.24 13.11 -1.29
N ASP A 75 4.34 12.15 -1.41
CA ASP A 75 4.75 10.73 -1.43
C ASP A 75 5.60 10.44 -2.68
N GLN A 76 5.29 11.14 -3.79
CA GLN A 76 6.01 11.11 -5.07
C GLN A 76 7.48 11.57 -4.97
N ASP A 77 7.89 12.24 -3.89
CA ASP A 77 9.31 12.56 -3.64
C ASP A 77 10.16 11.29 -3.50
N SER A 78 9.54 10.16 -3.17
CA SER A 78 10.22 8.91 -2.80
C SER A 78 9.62 7.65 -3.41
N LEU A 79 8.40 7.72 -3.93
CA LEU A 79 7.66 6.62 -4.57
C LEU A 79 7.27 7.02 -6.01
N PRO A 80 7.05 6.07 -6.94
CA PRO A 80 6.35 6.38 -8.17
C PRO A 80 4.88 6.72 -7.87
N ASP A 81 4.14 7.23 -8.86
CA ASP A 81 2.70 7.45 -8.72
C ASP A 81 1.99 6.17 -8.30
N TYR A 82 0.91 6.30 -7.52
CA TYR A 82 0.25 5.15 -6.92
C TYR A 82 -0.31 4.17 -7.95
N GLU A 83 -0.74 4.65 -9.11
CA GLU A 83 -1.16 3.84 -10.24
C GLU A 83 -0.03 2.92 -10.73
N VAL A 84 1.20 3.44 -10.79
CA VAL A 84 2.39 2.68 -11.18
C VAL A 84 2.84 1.77 -10.03
N LEU A 85 2.87 2.30 -8.81
CA LEU A 85 3.28 1.58 -7.61
C LEU A 85 2.40 0.34 -7.39
N ASP A 86 1.08 0.52 -7.35
CA ASP A 86 0.12 -0.53 -7.03
C ASP A 86 0.14 -1.61 -8.11
N ALA A 87 0.30 -1.23 -9.39
CA ALA A 87 0.47 -2.18 -10.48
C ALA A 87 1.75 -3.01 -10.35
N ILE A 88 2.88 -2.40 -10.02
CA ILE A 88 4.14 -3.13 -9.78
C ILE A 88 4.00 -4.06 -8.57
N VAL A 89 3.40 -3.59 -7.47
CA VAL A 89 3.18 -4.41 -6.27
C VAL A 89 2.28 -5.60 -6.58
N SER A 90 1.16 -5.40 -7.27
CA SER A 90 0.25 -6.49 -7.65
C SER A 90 0.98 -7.57 -8.46
N ARG A 91 1.72 -7.17 -9.50
CA ARG A 91 2.47 -8.10 -10.35
C ARG A 91 3.58 -8.85 -9.61
N TYR A 92 4.41 -8.11 -8.88
CA TYR A 92 5.55 -8.70 -8.18
C TYR A 92 5.12 -9.54 -6.98
N MET A 93 4.26 -8.99 -6.12
CA MET A 93 3.90 -9.61 -4.85
C MET A 93 2.72 -10.58 -4.98
N GLU A 94 1.66 -10.23 -5.70
CA GLU A 94 0.48 -11.10 -5.81
C GLU A 94 0.65 -12.16 -6.88
N ASN A 95 1.06 -11.76 -8.09
CA ASN A 95 1.18 -12.66 -9.24
C ASN A 95 2.54 -13.37 -9.30
N ASN A 96 3.50 -12.98 -8.46
CA ASN A 96 4.83 -13.59 -8.38
C ASN A 96 5.61 -13.49 -9.71
N GLU A 97 5.37 -12.42 -10.46
CA GLU A 97 6.06 -12.12 -11.71
C GLU A 97 7.52 -11.69 -11.45
N SER A 98 8.44 -12.04 -12.37
CA SER A 98 9.84 -11.63 -12.26
C SER A 98 10.01 -10.14 -12.58
N ILE A 99 11.06 -9.52 -12.03
CA ILE A 99 11.45 -8.14 -12.36
C ILE A 99 11.57 -7.95 -13.88
N SER A 100 12.20 -8.91 -14.57
CA SER A 100 12.34 -8.88 -16.03
C SER A 100 11.01 -8.91 -16.77
N SER A 101 10.02 -9.67 -16.28
CA SER A 101 8.68 -9.73 -16.87
C SER A 101 7.97 -8.39 -16.73
N ILE A 102 8.00 -7.81 -15.53
CA ILE A 102 7.36 -6.52 -15.24
C ILE A 102 8.00 -5.41 -16.10
N VAL A 103 9.32 -5.39 -16.24
CA VAL A 103 10.00 -4.44 -17.14
C VAL A 103 9.60 -4.64 -18.60
N ALA A 104 9.49 -5.89 -19.06
CA ALA A 104 9.11 -6.21 -20.44
C ALA A 104 7.67 -5.76 -20.79
N GLU A 105 6.80 -5.62 -19.79
CA GLU A 105 5.45 -5.08 -19.96
C GLU A 105 5.38 -3.55 -20.03
N GLY A 106 6.53 -2.86 -19.93
CA GLY A 106 6.63 -1.42 -20.15
C GLY A 106 6.78 -0.57 -18.89
N PHE A 107 6.93 -1.18 -17.71
CA PHE A 107 7.26 -0.45 -16.49
C PHE A 107 8.72 0.02 -16.51
N ALA A 108 8.98 1.24 -16.03
CA ALA A 108 10.34 1.78 -15.99
C ALA A 108 11.23 0.92 -15.07
N PRO A 109 12.42 0.46 -15.54
CA PRO A 109 13.31 -0.38 -14.74
C PRO A 109 13.64 0.21 -13.36
N ALA A 110 13.88 1.52 -13.31
CA ALA A 110 14.18 2.24 -12.07
C ALA A 110 13.02 2.16 -11.04
N ASP A 111 11.77 2.18 -11.51
CA ASP A 111 10.61 2.05 -10.62
C ASP A 111 10.43 0.62 -10.13
N VAL A 112 10.57 -0.36 -11.02
CA VAL A 112 10.47 -1.78 -10.66
C VAL A 112 11.55 -2.15 -9.64
N GLU A 113 12.80 -1.78 -9.88
CA GLU A 113 13.93 -2.01 -8.96
C GLU A 113 13.70 -1.33 -7.61
N ARG A 114 13.24 -0.07 -7.62
CA ARG A 114 12.98 0.68 -6.39
C ARG A 114 11.86 0.06 -5.57
N VAL A 115 10.72 -0.24 -6.18
CA VAL A 115 9.56 -0.83 -5.50
C VAL A 115 9.89 -2.22 -4.95
N THR A 116 10.52 -3.08 -5.75
CA THR A 116 10.90 -4.44 -5.32
C THR A 116 11.91 -4.41 -4.16
N ARG A 117 12.88 -3.49 -4.22
CA ARG A 117 13.81 -3.24 -3.10
C ARG A 117 13.08 -2.75 -1.85
N LEU A 118 12.16 -1.79 -1.97
CA LEU A 118 11.37 -1.28 -0.85
C LEU A 118 10.53 -2.38 -0.21
N ILE A 119 9.94 -3.27 -1.01
CA ILE A 119 9.26 -4.47 -0.51
C ILE A 119 10.25 -5.28 0.33
N GLN A 120 11.41 -5.66 -0.21
CA GLN A 120 12.38 -6.49 0.52
C GLN A 120 12.85 -5.88 1.84
N ILE A 121 13.29 -4.62 1.85
CA ILE A 121 13.91 -4.02 3.04
C ILE A 121 12.92 -3.72 4.17
N ASN A 122 11.63 -3.61 3.87
CA ASN A 122 10.60 -3.28 4.86
C ASN A 122 9.89 -4.49 5.48
N GLU A 123 10.43 -5.70 5.27
CA GLU A 123 9.89 -6.93 5.87
C GLU A 123 9.79 -6.84 7.41
N TYR A 124 10.78 -6.21 8.06
CA TYR A 124 10.81 -6.04 9.51
C TYR A 124 9.64 -5.19 10.05
N LYS A 125 9.18 -4.19 9.27
CA LYS A 125 8.01 -3.38 9.64
C LYS A 125 6.75 -4.22 9.52
N ARG A 126 6.56 -4.89 8.37
CA ARG A 126 5.38 -5.70 8.09
C ARG A 126 5.18 -6.85 9.09
N ARG A 127 6.25 -7.44 9.60
CA ARG A 127 6.18 -8.48 10.64
C ARG A 127 5.60 -8.01 11.97
N GLN A 128 5.66 -6.70 12.26
CA GLN A 128 5.10 -6.09 13.46
C GLN A 128 3.72 -5.44 13.20
N ALA A 129 3.23 -5.49 11.97
CA ALA A 129 1.95 -4.91 11.61
C ALA A 129 0.79 -5.66 12.27
N PRO A 130 -0.26 -4.96 12.72
CA PRO A 130 -1.46 -5.62 13.21
C PRO A 130 -2.10 -6.51 12.14
N VAL A 131 -2.90 -7.46 12.62
CA VAL A 131 -3.72 -8.32 11.77
C VAL A 131 -4.82 -7.51 11.07
N GLY A 132 -5.28 -7.99 9.92
CA GLY A 132 -6.32 -7.35 9.11
C GLY A 132 -6.98 -8.37 8.20
N PRO A 133 -8.06 -8.00 7.49
CA PRO A 133 -8.71 -8.87 6.53
C PRO A 133 -7.80 -9.14 5.32
N ARG A 134 -7.95 -10.30 4.71
CA ARG A 134 -7.36 -10.67 3.41
C ARG A 134 -8.44 -10.54 2.35
N LEU A 135 -8.20 -9.69 1.36
CA LEU A 135 -9.11 -9.41 0.24
C LEU A 135 -8.56 -9.91 -1.09
N THR A 136 -7.24 -10.01 -1.20
CA THR A 136 -6.52 -10.43 -2.41
C THR A 136 -6.13 -11.90 -2.36
N MET A 137 -5.73 -12.45 -3.52
CA MET A 137 -5.23 -13.83 -3.62
C MET A 137 -3.95 -14.06 -2.82
N ARG A 138 -3.14 -13.02 -2.58
CA ARG A 138 -1.93 -13.09 -1.77
C ARG A 138 -1.72 -11.78 -1.02
N SER A 139 -1.73 -11.86 0.31
CA SER A 139 -1.61 -10.69 1.19
C SER A 139 -0.35 -10.71 2.05
N PHE A 140 0.02 -9.54 2.60
CA PHE A 140 1.12 -9.39 3.57
C PHE A 140 0.71 -9.90 4.96
N GLY A 141 0.49 -11.20 5.04
CA GLY A 141 0.14 -11.95 6.25
C GLY A 141 0.71 -13.36 6.17
N LYS A 142 -0.16 -14.37 6.28
CA LYS A 142 0.27 -15.78 6.25
C LYS A 142 0.81 -16.23 4.88
N ASP A 143 0.49 -15.51 3.80
CA ASP A 143 0.86 -15.84 2.42
C ASP A 143 2.23 -15.27 1.99
N TRP A 144 2.73 -14.27 2.73
CA TRP A 144 4.02 -13.62 2.46
C TRP A 144 5.01 -13.97 3.57
N ARG A 145 5.87 -14.96 3.32
CA ARG A 145 6.84 -15.47 4.30
C ARG A 145 8.26 -15.29 3.79
N TYR A 146 8.79 -14.09 3.93
CA TYR A 146 10.16 -13.77 3.54
C TYR A 146 11.04 -13.54 4.79
N PRO A 147 12.35 -13.84 4.73
CA PRO A 147 13.26 -13.57 5.84
C PRO A 147 13.47 -12.06 6.02
N ILE A 148 13.60 -11.61 7.27
CA ILE A 148 13.99 -10.23 7.59
C ILE A 148 15.47 -10.01 7.20
N THR A 149 16.35 -10.90 7.66
CA THR A 149 17.76 -10.89 7.25
C THR A 149 17.88 -11.50 5.87
N ASN A 150 17.91 -10.65 4.85
CA ASN A 150 17.98 -11.07 3.46
C ASN A 150 19.01 -10.23 2.69
N LYS A 151 19.95 -10.90 1.99
CA LYS A 151 20.90 -10.27 1.06
C LYS A 151 20.69 -10.70 -0.40
N PHE A 152 19.61 -11.43 -0.69
CA PHE A 152 19.26 -11.80 -2.04
C PHE A 152 19.09 -10.55 -2.90
N ARG A 153 19.75 -10.53 -4.06
CA ARG A 153 19.57 -9.54 -5.11
C ARG A 153 19.08 -10.31 -6.34
N ALA A 154 17.86 -10.01 -6.75
CA ALA A 154 17.24 -10.54 -7.95
C ALA A 154 17.82 -9.87 -9.20
#